data_AF-A0A3D5ZE61-F1
#
_entry.id   AF-A0A3D5ZE61-F1
#
_cell.length_a   1.000
_cell.length_b   1.000
_cell.length_c   1.000
_cell.angle_alpha   90.00
_cell.angle_beta   90.00
_cell.angle_gamma   90.00
#
_symmetry.space_group_name_H-M   'P 1'
#
loop_
_entity.id
_entity.type
_entity.pdbx_description
1 polymer ?
#
loop_
_entity_poly.entity_id
_entity_poly.type
_entity_poly.pdbx_seq_one_letter_code
_entity_poly.pdbx_strand_id
1 'polypeptide(L)'
;MPKISDSSFWTSLLKKIVTIVLKGLKGKARNRAKTHNQHVVPNGEGWAVRGAGNERVMAKYDYQAGAIKRAIEIAKNYSSDEIIHRENGTIRDRMSY
;
A
#
# COMPACT_ATOMS: atom_id res chain seq x y z
N MET A 1 -13.68 28.54 -39.97
CA MET A 1 -12.92 28.59 -38.70
C MET A 1 -13.92 28.86 -37.57
N PRO A 2 -14.07 27.98 -36.57
CA PRO A 2 -15.00 28.22 -35.46
C PRO A 2 -14.52 29.38 -34.58
N LYS A 3 -15.44 30.29 -34.24
CA LYS A 3 -15.15 31.54 -33.49
C LYS A 3 -15.12 31.27 -31.98
N ILE A 4 -14.20 31.91 -31.26
CA ILE A 4 -13.82 31.63 -29.87
C ILE A 4 -14.83 32.19 -28.82
N SER A 5 -16.00 32.67 -29.23
CA SER A 5 -16.99 33.28 -28.33
C SER A 5 -18.27 32.45 -28.10
N ASP A 6 -18.17 31.11 -28.12
CA ASP A 6 -19.28 30.22 -27.76
C ASP A 6 -19.08 29.60 -26.37
N SER A 7 -20.03 29.88 -25.46
CA SER A 7 -20.11 29.36 -24.09
C SER A 7 -20.03 27.82 -24.00
N SER A 8 -20.43 27.13 -25.07
CA SER A 8 -20.35 25.67 -25.21
C SER A 8 -18.91 25.13 -25.34
N PHE A 9 -17.96 25.95 -25.78
CA PHE A 9 -16.55 25.56 -25.92
C PHE A 9 -15.81 25.65 -24.58
N TRP A 10 -15.95 26.76 -23.84
CA TRP A 10 -15.33 26.92 -22.52
C TRP A 10 -15.91 25.96 -21.48
N THR A 11 -17.22 25.69 -21.52
CA THR A 11 -17.84 24.70 -20.64
C THR A 11 -17.45 23.27 -20.98
N SER A 12 -17.28 22.91 -22.26
CA SER A 12 -16.82 21.57 -22.65
C SER A 12 -15.35 21.34 -22.34
N LEU A 13 -14.52 22.38 -22.45
CA LEU A 13 -13.11 22.31 -22.06
C LEU A 13 -12.96 22.21 -20.54
N LEU A 14 -13.67 23.05 -19.78
CA LEU A 14 -13.67 23.00 -18.33
C LEU A 14 -14.26 21.68 -17.82
N LYS A 15 -15.37 21.19 -18.39
CA LYS A 15 -15.91 19.86 -18.10
C LYS A 15 -14.91 18.77 -18.43
N LYS A 16 -14.13 18.88 -19.52
CA LYS A 16 -13.11 17.90 -19.88
C LYS A 16 -11.94 17.91 -18.89
N ILE A 17 -11.46 19.09 -18.48
CA ILE A 17 -10.42 19.24 -17.45
C ILE A 17 -10.92 18.68 -16.10
N VAL A 18 -12.12 19.07 -15.66
CA VAL A 18 -12.75 18.57 -14.44
C VAL A 18 -12.98 17.06 -14.51
N THR A 19 -13.39 16.51 -15.65
CA THR A 19 -13.58 15.07 -15.83
C THR A 19 -12.25 14.32 -15.82
N ILE A 20 -11.19 14.87 -16.40
CA ILE A 20 -9.83 14.28 -16.36
C ILE A 20 -9.32 14.25 -14.92
N VAL A 21 -9.48 15.33 -14.16
CA VAL A 21 -9.11 15.40 -12.74
C VAL A 21 -9.97 14.44 -11.89
N LEU A 22 -11.31 14.45 -12.06
CA LEU A 22 -12.22 13.55 -11.33
C LEU A 22 -12.01 12.07 -11.70
N LYS A 23 -11.69 11.74 -12.94
CA LYS A 23 -11.41 10.35 -13.37
C LYS A 23 -10.07 9.86 -12.81
N GLY A 24 -9.08 10.76 -12.68
CA GLY A 24 -7.83 10.48 -11.96
C GLY A 24 -8.04 10.28 -10.45
N LEU A 25 -8.96 11.03 -9.84
CA LEU A 25 -9.36 10.89 -8.43
C LEU A 25 -10.25 9.67 -8.17
N LYS A 26 -10.99 9.19 -9.17
CA LYS A 26 -11.81 7.96 -9.14
C LYS A 26 -10.98 6.68 -9.39
N GLY A 27 -9.66 6.73 -9.26
CA GLY A 27 -8.87 5.51 -9.11
C GLY A 27 -9.40 4.76 -7.89
N LYS A 28 -10.04 3.60 -8.08
CA LYS A 28 -10.70 2.80 -7.05
C LYS A 28 -9.81 2.69 -5.80
N ALA A 29 -10.05 3.55 -4.80
CA ALA A 29 -9.69 3.29 -3.43
C ALA A 29 -10.47 2.03 -3.06
N ARG A 30 -9.84 0.87 -3.22
CA ARG A 30 -10.39 -0.38 -2.72
C ARG A 30 -10.45 -0.18 -1.21
N ASN A 31 -11.62 0.13 -0.66
CA ASN A 31 -11.90 0.05 0.77
C ASN A 31 -11.82 -1.42 1.18
N ARG A 32 -10.62 -2.00 1.13
CA ARG A 32 -10.35 -3.32 1.68
C ARG A 32 -10.16 -3.11 3.17
N ALA A 33 -10.91 -3.84 3.98
CA ALA A 33 -10.76 -3.82 5.42
C ALA A 33 -9.27 -3.93 5.77
N LYS A 34 -8.78 -2.99 6.60
CA LYS A 34 -7.38 -2.97 7.03
C LYS A 34 -7.13 -4.27 7.79
N THR A 35 -6.21 -5.09 7.29
CA THR A 35 -5.78 -6.30 7.98
C THR A 35 -4.59 -5.95 8.87
N HIS A 36 -4.47 -6.61 10.01
CA HIS A 36 -3.33 -6.44 10.91
C HIS A 36 -2.21 -7.42 10.57
N ASN A 37 -2.17 -7.95 9.34
CA ASN A 37 -1.17 -8.92 8.93
C ASN A 37 0.21 -8.23 8.90
N GLN A 38 1.21 -8.94 9.39
CA GLN A 38 2.56 -8.42 9.58
C GLN A 38 3.49 -9.01 8.54
N HIS A 39 4.11 -8.16 7.74
CA HIS A 39 5.06 -8.55 6.71
C HIS A 39 6.48 -8.34 7.20
N VAL A 40 7.29 -9.39 7.14
CA VAL A 40 8.75 -9.30 7.26
C VAL A 40 9.32 -9.10 5.85
N VAL A 41 9.82 -7.91 5.57
CA VAL A 41 10.29 -7.49 4.22
C VAL A 41 11.77 -7.09 4.24
N PRO A 42 12.51 -7.29 3.12
CA PRO A 42 13.85 -6.74 2.99
C PRO A 42 13.83 -5.21 3.02
N ASN A 43 14.82 -4.59 3.64
CA ASN A 43 14.95 -3.14 3.77
C ASN A 43 16.42 -2.70 3.79
N GLY A 44 16.92 -2.26 2.63
CA GLY A 44 18.34 -1.95 2.46
C GLY A 44 19.19 -3.20 2.66
N GLU A 45 20.18 -3.11 3.55
CA GLU A 45 21.06 -4.23 3.93
C GLU A 45 20.45 -5.15 5.00
N GLY A 46 19.24 -4.86 5.48
CA GLY A 46 18.59 -5.61 6.55
C GLY A 46 17.13 -5.95 6.27
N TRP A 47 16.37 -6.03 7.35
CA TRP A 47 14.99 -6.50 7.38
C TRP A 47 14.09 -5.53 8.14
N ALA A 48 12.80 -5.55 7.84
CA ALA A 48 11.83 -4.69 8.51
C ALA A 48 10.48 -5.37 8.66
N VAL A 49 9.73 -4.93 9.67
CA VAL A 49 8.33 -5.31 9.87
C VAL A 49 7.43 -4.21 9.31
N ARG A 50 6.48 -4.59 8.45
CA ARG A 50 5.48 -3.69 7.87
C ARG A 50 4.09 -4.30 8.00
N GLY A 51 3.19 -3.59 8.69
CA GLY A 51 1.78 -3.96 8.71
C GLY A 51 1.12 -3.82 7.34
N ALA A 52 0.19 -4.71 7.01
CA ALA A 52 -0.55 -4.67 5.76
C ALA A 52 -1.31 -3.33 5.62
N GLY A 53 -1.07 -2.64 4.51
CA GLY A 53 -1.64 -1.31 4.25
C GLY A 53 -0.93 -0.15 4.94
N ASN A 54 0.16 -0.39 5.69
CA ASN A 54 0.98 0.70 6.22
C ASN A 54 1.98 1.21 5.16
N GLU A 55 2.06 2.53 5.01
CA GLU A 55 3.05 3.17 4.12
C GLU A 55 4.47 3.03 4.66
N ARG A 56 4.64 3.14 5.98
CA ARG A 56 5.94 3.10 6.66
C ARG A 56 6.17 1.74 7.33
N VAL A 57 7.43 1.37 7.45
CA VAL A 57 7.85 0.22 8.27
C VAL A 57 7.70 0.55 9.74
N MET A 58 7.33 -0.44 10.55
CA MET A 58 7.13 -0.29 12.00
C MET A 58 8.44 -0.42 12.77
N ALA A 59 9.33 -1.32 12.33
CA ALA A 59 10.62 -1.56 12.95
C ALA A 59 11.62 -2.07 11.90
N LYS A 60 12.90 -1.79 12.13
CA LYS A 60 14.03 -2.23 11.30
C LYS A 60 14.94 -3.14 12.12
N TYR A 61 15.58 -4.09 11.46
CA TYR A 61 16.45 -5.10 12.04
C TYR A 61 17.57 -5.41 11.06
N ASP A 62 18.74 -5.79 11.57
CA ASP A 62 19.83 -6.24 10.70
C ASP A 62 19.55 -7.64 10.15
N TYR A 63 18.89 -8.49 10.95
CA TYR A 63 18.63 -9.90 10.62
C TYR A 63 17.15 -10.23 10.51
N GLN A 64 16.81 -11.11 9.57
CA GLN A 64 15.44 -11.59 9.34
C GLN A 64 14.82 -12.19 10.60
N ALA A 65 15.61 -12.94 11.37
CA ALA A 65 15.15 -13.58 12.61
C ALA A 65 14.65 -12.57 13.64
N GLY A 66 15.27 -11.38 13.74
CA GLY A 66 14.80 -10.31 14.63
C GLY A 66 13.45 -9.74 14.19
N ALA A 67 13.29 -9.53 12.89
CA ALA A 67 12.04 -9.07 12.31
C ALA A 67 10.91 -10.11 12.47
N ILE A 68 11.21 -11.40 12.28
CA ILE A 68 10.25 -12.50 12.48
C ILE A 68 9.73 -12.52 13.92
N LYS A 69 10.61 -12.46 14.92
CA LYS A 69 10.20 -12.43 16.34
C LYS A 69 9.21 -11.30 16.60
N ARG A 70 9.52 -10.09 16.11
CA ARG A 70 8.63 -8.93 16.27
C ARG A 70 7.32 -9.08 15.51
N ALA A 71 7.34 -9.63 14.31
CA ALA A 71 6.14 -9.86 13.51
C ALA A 71 5.20 -10.86 14.21
N ILE A 72 5.74 -11.95 14.78
CA ILE A 72 4.97 -12.95 15.54
C ILE A 72 4.30 -12.34 16.77
N GLU A 73 5.01 -11.51 17.55
CA GLU A 73 4.43 -10.82 18.71
C GLU A 73 3.22 -9.98 18.33
N ILE A 74 3.36 -9.19 17.26
CA ILE A 74 2.29 -8.32 16.77
C ILE A 74 1.14 -9.16 16.20
N ALA A 75 1.46 -10.19 15.41
CA ALA A 75 0.48 -11.09 14.80
C ALA A 75 -0.41 -11.77 15.85
N LYS A 76 0.19 -12.28 16.94
CA LYS A 76 -0.55 -12.85 18.07
C LYS A 76 -1.43 -11.82 18.78
N ASN A 77 -0.94 -10.60 18.98
CA ASN A 77 -1.70 -9.55 19.65
C ASN A 77 -2.94 -9.10 18.86
N TYR A 78 -2.90 -9.20 17.54
CA TYR A 78 -3.98 -8.78 16.65
C TYR A 78 -4.76 -9.94 16.01
N SER A 79 -4.48 -11.19 16.40
CA SER A 79 -5.00 -12.41 15.78
C SER A 79 -4.92 -12.35 14.24
N SER A 80 -3.71 -12.15 13.74
CA SER A 80 -3.43 -11.88 12.33
C SER A 80 -2.27 -12.72 11.80
N ASP A 81 -2.05 -12.65 10.48
CA ASP A 81 -1.01 -13.45 9.85
C ASP A 81 0.37 -12.79 9.95
N GLU A 82 1.39 -13.61 10.15
CA GLU A 82 2.78 -13.31 9.86
C GLU A 82 3.12 -13.77 8.44
N ILE A 83 3.76 -12.91 7.66
CA ILE A 83 4.11 -13.16 6.25
C ILE A 83 5.59 -12.84 6.05
N ILE A 84 6.37 -13.86 5.71
CA ILE A 84 7.82 -13.73 5.56
C ILE A 84 8.16 -13.60 4.09
N HIS A 85 8.87 -12.55 3.70
CA HIS A 85 9.40 -12.38 2.35
C HIS A 85 10.84 -12.87 2.25
N ARG A 86 11.28 -13.26 1.05
CA ARG A 86 12.69 -13.44 0.67
C ARG A 86 13.31 -12.09 0.29
N GLU A 87 14.62 -12.06 0.09
CA GLU A 87 15.35 -10.88 -0.39
C GLU A 87 14.84 -10.39 -1.75
N ASN A 88 14.40 -11.30 -2.62
CA ASN A 88 13.77 -10.96 -3.91
C ASN A 88 12.30 -10.48 -3.78
N GLY A 89 11.80 -10.29 -2.56
CA GLY A 89 10.44 -9.81 -2.27
C GLY A 89 9.34 -10.87 -2.39
N THR A 90 9.63 -12.09 -2.85
CA THR A 90 8.64 -13.19 -2.90
C THR A 90 8.29 -13.68 -1.50
N ILE A 91 7.08 -14.22 -1.31
CA ILE A 91 6.68 -14.80 -0.03
C ILE A 91 7.41 -16.14 0.17
N ARG A 92 8.18 -16.24 1.26
CA ARG A 92 8.79 -17.47 1.76
C ARG A 92 7.79 -18.31 2.52
N ASP A 93 7.02 -17.68 3.40
CA ASP A 93 6.22 -18.38 4.40
C ASP A 93 5.03 -17.52 4.89
N ARG A 94 4.03 -18.18 5.46
CA ARG A 94 2.91 -17.53 6.13
C ARG A 94 2.40 -18.38 7.29
N MET A 95 2.24 -17.76 8.44
CA MET A 95 1.62 -18.38 9.61
C MET A 95 0.50 -17.50 10.17
N SER A 96 -0.61 -18.11 10.59
CA SER A 96 -1.76 -17.42 11.19
C SER A 96 -1.77 -17.68 12.71
N TYR A 97 -2.18 -16.69 13.50
CA TYR A 97 -2.14 -16.72 14.97
C TYR A 97 -3.45 -16.24 15.60
#